data_AF-A0A4Z2BJH2-F1
#
_entry.id   AF-A0A4Z2BJH2-F1
#
_cell.length_a   1.000
_cell.length_b   1.000
_cell.length_c   1.000
_cell.angle_alpha   90.00
_cell.angle_beta   90.00
_cell.angle_gamma   90.00
#
_symmetry.space_group_name_H-M   'P 1'
#
loop_
_entity.id
_entity.type
_entity.pdbx_description
1 polymer ?
#
loop_
_entity_poly.entity_id
_entity_poly.type
_entity_poly.pdbx_seq_one_letter_code
_entity_poly.pdbx_strand_id
1 'polypeptide(L)'
;MHHLRTTFLRLRPLTGAQAAQRLSQPRLSVTTAGPRRVPPSRQLNTSEPFLNGTSTNYMEEMYYAWLENPKNVHKSWDVFFRNVNAGVPPGAAYQSPSSLLKPSQGLTGAQTLVGAQPNIEELVADHLAVQSLVRAYQVRGHHIAKLDPLEISCVDFDDAPCAIGFQNIGFNGLDESHLDKVFRLPKTTYIGGGESALPLREIIRRLEMAYCQHIGVEFMFINDVQQCHWIREKFETPGIMKFSLEEKRTLLGRMIRSTRFEEFLQKKWSSEKRFGLEGCESLIPALKTIIDISSQSGVESIIMGMPHRGRLNVLANVIRKELDQIFCQFDSKLEAADEGSGDVKYHLGMYHRWLNRVSNKYITMSLMANPSHLEAVDPGGAGQDESGAVLQRRRRGQEGKLSQAQV
;
A
#
# COMPACT_ATOMS: atom_id res chain seq x y z
N MET A 1 -36.68 27.43 -24.41
CA MET A 1 -37.54 28.62 -24.34
C MET A 1 -38.53 28.46 -23.20
N HIS A 2 -38.58 29.48 -22.34
CA HIS A 2 -39.64 29.85 -21.39
C HIS A 2 -40.07 28.93 -20.22
N HIS A 3 -39.48 29.27 -19.06
CA HIS A 3 -40.06 29.39 -17.71
C HIS A 3 -41.58 29.53 -17.61
N LEU A 4 -42.13 29.04 -16.49
CA LEU A 4 -43.05 29.80 -15.64
C LEU A 4 -42.93 29.39 -14.16
N ARG A 5 -42.82 30.42 -13.32
CA ARG A 5 -42.76 30.43 -11.84
C ARG A 5 -44.18 30.53 -11.27
N THR A 6 -44.42 29.98 -10.08
CA THR A 6 -45.35 30.61 -9.12
C THR A 6 -44.95 30.37 -7.66
N THR A 7 -44.74 31.48 -6.96
CA THR A 7 -44.51 31.72 -5.53
C THR A 7 -45.80 31.78 -4.72
N PHE A 8 -45.78 31.43 -3.41
CA PHE A 8 -46.52 32.13 -2.34
C PHE A 8 -45.95 31.80 -0.92
N LEU A 9 -45.20 32.75 -0.34
CA LEU A 9 -45.40 33.46 0.96
C LEU A 9 -46.40 32.83 1.98
N ARG A 10 -46.27 32.85 3.33
CA ARG A 10 -45.42 33.56 4.33
C ARG A 10 -45.87 33.14 5.77
N LEU A 11 -45.03 33.46 6.78
CA LEU A 11 -45.33 33.81 8.20
C LEU A 11 -45.16 32.78 9.34
N ARG A 12 -44.14 33.08 10.16
CA ARG A 12 -44.01 32.77 11.61
C ARG A 12 -44.96 33.66 12.44
N PRO A 13 -45.15 33.32 13.73
CA PRO A 13 -44.74 34.26 14.78
C PRO A 13 -43.95 33.63 15.95
N LEU A 14 -43.21 34.51 16.63
CA LEU A 14 -42.46 34.35 17.88
C LEU A 14 -43.30 34.82 19.08
N THR A 15 -43.21 34.12 20.21
CA THR A 15 -43.22 34.57 21.63
C THR A 15 -43.02 33.30 22.49
N GLY A 16 -42.25 33.19 23.57
CA GLY A 16 -41.64 34.13 24.51
C GLY A 16 -42.23 33.91 25.91
N ALA A 17 -41.56 33.15 26.79
CA ALA A 17 -41.70 33.26 28.26
C ALA A 17 -40.65 32.41 29.04
N GLN A 18 -39.99 33.06 29.98
CA GLN A 18 -39.11 32.52 31.03
C GLN A 18 -39.92 32.02 32.24
N ALA A 19 -39.40 31.05 33.00
CA ALA A 19 -39.46 31.04 34.47
C ALA A 19 -38.45 30.03 35.06
N ALA A 20 -37.80 30.46 36.13
CA ALA A 20 -36.68 29.82 36.82
C ALA A 20 -37.12 29.00 38.06
N GLN A 21 -36.22 28.12 38.56
CA GLN A 21 -35.67 28.09 39.93
C GLN A 21 -35.31 26.67 40.38
N ARG A 22 -34.07 26.45 40.86
CA ARG A 22 -33.75 26.19 42.28
C ARG A 22 -32.25 25.85 42.52
N LEU A 23 -31.57 26.82 43.12
CA LEU A 23 -30.58 26.79 44.21
C LEU A 23 -30.03 25.44 44.73
N SER A 24 -28.70 25.37 44.87
CA SER A 24 -28.02 25.23 46.19
C SER A 24 -26.50 25.43 46.08
N GLN A 25 -25.97 26.40 46.83
CA GLN A 25 -24.57 26.51 47.27
C GLN A 25 -24.49 26.11 48.75
N PRO A 26 -23.27 25.95 49.29
CA PRO A 26 -22.94 26.77 50.45
C PRO A 26 -21.62 27.55 50.32
N ARG A 27 -21.65 28.75 50.91
CA ARG A 27 -20.58 29.73 51.11
C ARG A 27 -19.61 29.32 52.22
N LEU A 28 -18.43 29.94 52.20
CA LEU A 28 -17.74 30.76 53.24
C LEU A 28 -16.36 31.12 52.64
N SER A 29 -15.72 32.28 52.78
CA SER A 29 -15.96 33.57 53.45
C SER A 29 -14.90 34.55 52.90
N VAL A 30 -15.26 35.83 52.77
CA VAL A 30 -14.42 36.94 52.31
C VAL A 30 -13.52 37.46 53.44
N THR A 31 -12.25 37.73 53.14
CA THR A 31 -11.43 38.71 53.88
C THR A 31 -10.82 39.72 52.91
N THR A 32 -10.74 40.96 53.38
CA THR A 32 -10.55 42.21 52.65
C THR A 32 -9.07 42.61 52.47
N ALA A 33 -8.75 43.05 51.25
CA ALA A 33 -7.84 44.14 50.84
C ALA A 33 -6.40 44.27 51.38
N GLY A 34 -5.46 44.20 50.41
CA GLY A 34 -4.17 44.91 50.39
C GLY A 34 -3.44 44.63 49.05
N PRO A 35 -3.01 45.62 48.26
CA PRO A 35 -2.39 45.36 46.96
C PRO A 35 -0.92 44.99 47.15
N ARG A 36 -0.60 43.70 47.14
CA ARG A 36 0.79 43.24 46.99
C ARG A 36 1.11 43.20 45.49
N ARG A 37 1.94 44.15 45.04
CA ARG A 37 2.58 44.13 43.72
C ARG A 37 3.31 42.80 43.54
N VAL A 38 2.82 41.99 42.62
CA VAL A 38 3.55 40.85 42.05
C VAL A 38 4.65 41.44 41.15
N PRO A 39 5.94 41.13 41.32
CA PRO A 39 6.94 41.56 40.35
C PRO A 39 6.63 40.87 39.01
N PRO A 40 6.80 41.55 37.87
CA PRO A 40 6.55 40.92 36.57
C PRO A 40 7.47 39.72 36.41
N SER A 41 6.87 38.60 35.97
CA SER A 41 7.56 37.39 35.55
C SER A 41 8.74 37.76 34.65
N ARG A 42 9.95 37.36 35.06
CA ARG A 42 11.18 37.50 34.28
C ARG A 42 10.95 36.81 32.93
N GLN A 43 10.87 37.59 31.86
CA GLN A 43 10.85 37.05 30.51
C GLN A 43 12.14 36.24 30.33
N LEU A 44 12.02 34.94 30.06
CA LEU A 44 13.15 34.10 29.69
C LEU A 44 13.58 34.53 28.27
N ASN A 45 14.68 35.27 28.17
CA ASN A 45 15.29 35.59 26.88
C ASN A 45 15.76 34.28 26.23
N THR A 46 15.15 33.95 25.09
CA THR A 46 15.43 32.74 24.28
C THR A 46 16.78 32.76 23.57
N SER A 47 17.52 33.88 23.65
CA SER A 47 18.79 34.08 22.96
C SER A 47 19.99 33.40 23.65
N GLU A 48 19.87 33.04 24.93
CA GLU A 48 20.95 32.41 25.71
C GLU A 48 20.39 31.22 26.51
N PRO A 49 20.12 30.07 25.86
CA PRO A 49 19.45 28.92 26.49
C PRO A 49 20.24 28.27 27.63
N PHE A 50 21.53 28.58 27.75
CA PHE A 50 22.40 28.15 28.85
C PHE A 50 22.23 29.00 30.13
N LEU A 51 21.52 30.14 30.07
CA LEU A 51 21.19 30.99 31.22
C LEU A 51 19.86 30.55 31.87
N ASN A 52 19.78 29.28 32.29
CA ASN A 52 18.61 28.76 32.98
C ASN A 52 18.87 28.58 34.49
N GLY A 53 17.82 28.46 35.29
CA GLY A 53 17.94 28.35 36.75
C GLY A 53 18.66 27.10 37.24
N THR A 54 18.91 26.12 36.37
CA THR A 54 19.63 24.87 36.71
C THR A 54 21.14 24.97 36.47
N SER A 55 21.62 25.96 35.71
CA SER A 55 23.06 26.18 35.42
C SER A 55 23.69 27.30 36.27
N THR A 56 22.94 27.91 37.20
CA THR A 56 23.37 29.10 37.94
C THR A 56 24.64 28.88 38.77
N ASN A 57 24.76 27.75 39.49
CA ASN A 57 25.96 27.45 40.29
C ASN A 57 27.22 27.32 39.42
N TYR A 58 27.11 26.65 38.28
CA TYR A 58 28.22 26.46 37.35
C TYR A 58 28.67 27.80 36.74
N MET A 59 27.72 28.67 36.41
CA MET A 59 28.02 30.00 35.92
C MET A 59 28.74 30.88 36.96
N GLU A 60 28.31 30.82 38.21
CA GLU A 60 28.97 31.55 39.30
C GLU A 60 30.41 31.06 39.48
N GLU A 61 30.64 29.75 39.49
CA GLU A 61 32.00 29.18 39.53
C GLU A 61 32.87 29.65 38.35
N MET A 62 32.33 29.64 37.12
CA MET A 62 33.05 30.13 35.94
C MET A 62 33.32 31.63 36.02
N TYR A 63 32.41 32.42 36.60
CA TYR A 63 32.61 33.86 36.78
C TYR A 63 33.70 34.15 37.82
N TYR A 64 33.70 33.46 38.96
CA TYR A 64 34.76 33.60 39.96
C TYR A 64 36.12 33.15 39.42
N ALA A 65 36.18 32.03 38.69
CA ALA A 65 37.41 31.59 38.03
C ALA A 65 37.93 32.60 37.00
N TRP A 66 37.03 33.28 36.27
CA TRP A 66 37.39 34.34 35.32
C TRP A 66 37.88 35.63 36.00
N LEU A 67 37.30 36.01 37.15
CA LEU A 67 37.76 37.15 37.96
C LEU A 67 39.19 36.94 38.51
N GLU A 68 39.54 35.71 38.90
CA GLU A 68 40.90 35.38 39.33
C GLU A 68 41.90 35.45 38.18
N ASN A 69 41.57 34.80 37.06
CA ASN A 69 42.36 34.89 35.83
C ASN A 69 41.50 34.56 34.61
N PRO A 70 41.39 35.46 33.61
CA PRO A 70 40.62 35.20 32.39
C PRO A 70 41.05 33.96 31.60
N LYS A 71 42.25 33.42 31.84
CA LYS A 71 42.75 32.18 31.22
C LYS A 71 42.27 30.89 31.90
N ASN A 72 41.69 30.99 33.11
CA ASN A 72 41.20 29.82 33.85
C ASN A 72 39.88 29.27 33.27
N VAL A 73 39.22 30.04 32.41
CA VAL A 73 37.99 29.63 31.73
C VAL A 73 38.23 29.47 30.24
N HIS A 74 37.37 28.66 29.60
CA HIS A 74 37.39 28.51 28.16
C HIS A 74 37.17 29.86 27.45
N LYS A 75 37.76 30.05 26.27
CA LYS A 75 37.76 31.34 25.54
C LYS A 75 36.36 31.88 25.24
N SER A 76 35.37 31.01 25.11
CA SER A 76 33.95 31.40 24.97
C SER A 76 33.41 32.09 26.22
N TRP A 77 33.82 31.66 27.41
CA TRP A 77 33.44 32.28 28.69
C TRP A 77 34.16 33.61 28.90
N ASP A 78 35.43 33.71 28.51
CA ASP A 78 36.16 34.99 28.55
C ASP A 78 35.51 36.05 27.66
N VAL A 79 35.13 35.70 26.42
CA VAL A 79 34.40 36.61 25.53
C VAL A 79 33.03 36.97 26.08
N PHE A 80 32.30 35.97 26.60
CA PHE A 80 30.99 36.19 27.21
C PHE A 80 31.06 37.18 28.40
N PHE A 81 31.92 36.94 29.38
CA PHE A 81 32.02 37.79 30.56
C PHE A 81 32.55 39.20 30.26
N ARG A 82 33.46 39.35 29.27
CA ARG A 82 33.87 40.68 28.79
C ARG A 82 32.71 41.45 28.18
N ASN A 83 31.90 40.80 27.35
CA ASN A 83 30.76 41.44 26.71
C ASN A 83 29.68 41.82 27.73
N VAL A 84 29.41 40.95 28.71
CA VAL A 84 28.52 41.28 29.84
C VAL A 84 29.06 42.49 30.63
N ASN A 85 30.35 42.52 30.96
CA ASN A 85 30.95 43.62 31.72
C ASN A 85 31.04 44.93 30.91
N ALA A 86 31.06 44.83 29.58
CA ALA A 86 31.00 45.98 28.66
C ALA A 86 29.56 46.52 28.47
N GLY A 87 28.56 45.94 29.13
CA GLY A 87 27.17 46.41 29.06
C GLY A 87 26.42 45.98 27.79
N VAL A 88 26.89 44.93 27.11
CA VAL A 88 26.18 44.38 25.94
C VAL A 88 24.82 43.82 26.38
N PRO A 89 23.73 44.07 25.62
CA PRO A 89 22.40 43.57 25.96
C PRO A 89 22.37 42.04 26.09
N PRO A 90 21.57 41.48 27.02
CA PRO A 90 21.40 40.04 27.16
C PRO A 90 20.96 39.41 25.83
N GLY A 91 21.62 38.33 25.40
CA GLY A 91 21.39 37.69 24.09
C GLY A 91 22.43 38.01 23.01
N ALA A 92 23.26 39.04 23.20
CA ALA A 92 24.35 39.39 22.29
C ALA A 92 25.75 39.22 22.91
N ALA A 93 25.82 38.79 24.17
CA ALA A 93 27.08 38.66 24.90
C ALA A 93 27.83 37.38 24.51
N TYR A 94 27.12 36.30 24.17
CA TYR A 94 27.74 35.09 23.63
C TYR A 94 28.16 35.28 22.17
N GLN A 95 29.44 35.02 21.88
CA GLN A 95 29.94 34.87 20.52
C GLN A 95 30.50 33.47 20.36
N SER A 96 30.06 32.75 19.32
CA SER A 96 30.64 31.44 19.00
C SER A 96 32.13 31.62 18.66
N PRO A 97 33.03 30.74 19.14
CA PRO A 97 34.43 30.81 18.77
C PRO A 97 34.56 30.80 17.25
N SER A 98 35.20 31.82 16.69
CA SER A 98 35.39 31.95 15.25
C SER A 98 36.04 30.68 14.70
N SER A 99 35.31 29.94 13.87
CA SER A 99 35.89 28.91 13.01
C SER A 99 36.99 29.58 12.17
N LEU A 100 38.12 28.89 12.01
CA LEU A 100 39.36 29.35 11.39
C LEU A 100 39.20 29.80 9.93
N LEU A 101 38.62 30.98 9.69
CA LEU A 101 38.68 31.70 8.42
C LEU A 101 38.76 33.19 8.73
N LYS A 102 39.98 33.75 8.68
CA LYS A 102 40.20 35.20 8.69
C LYS A 102 39.77 35.77 7.33
N PRO A 103 38.85 36.74 7.23
CA PRO A 103 38.75 37.56 6.04
C PRO A 103 39.75 38.71 6.16
N SER A 104 40.78 38.70 5.30
CA SER A 104 41.63 39.84 5.03
C SER A 104 40.79 41.01 4.52
N GLN A 105 41.04 42.19 5.10
CA GLN A 105 40.48 43.46 4.66
C GLN A 105 40.84 43.73 3.20
N GLY A 106 39.84 44.13 2.41
CA GLY A 106 40.03 44.65 1.06
C GLY A 106 39.06 44.06 0.06
N LEU A 107 37.94 44.77 -0.14
CA LEU A 107 37.10 44.88 -1.35
C LEU A 107 35.63 45.03 -0.94
N THR A 108 35.22 46.28 -0.86
CA THR A 108 33.83 46.72 -0.94
C THR A 108 33.22 46.23 -2.26
N GLY A 109 32.36 45.23 -2.20
CA GLY A 109 31.60 44.76 -3.38
C GLY A 109 31.35 43.26 -3.43
N ALA A 110 30.80 42.66 -2.37
CA ALA A 110 30.26 41.30 -2.41
C ALA A 110 29.26 41.06 -1.27
N GLN A 111 28.24 41.92 -1.15
CA GLN A 111 27.03 41.60 -0.36
C GLN A 111 25.96 41.03 -1.29
N THR A 112 26.17 39.84 -1.85
CA THR A 112 25.09 39.08 -2.53
C THR A 112 25.34 37.57 -2.59
N LEU A 113 26.21 37.01 -1.75
CA LEU A 113 26.40 35.57 -1.67
C LEU A 113 26.40 35.09 -0.21
N VAL A 114 25.37 35.47 0.54
CA VAL A 114 24.88 34.58 1.61
C VAL A 114 24.18 33.45 0.88
N GLY A 115 24.92 32.36 0.65
CA GLY A 115 24.34 31.13 0.14
C GLY A 115 23.13 30.77 1.00
N ALA A 116 21.97 30.66 0.34
CA ALA A 116 20.75 30.20 0.94
C ALA A 116 21.04 28.90 1.72
N GLN A 117 21.04 28.97 3.05
CA GLN A 117 20.82 27.75 3.81
C GLN A 117 19.40 27.31 3.43
N PRO A 118 19.20 26.07 2.92
CA PRO A 118 17.86 25.58 2.72
C PRO A 118 17.12 25.71 4.05
N ASN A 119 15.90 26.24 4.01
CA ASN A 119 15.06 26.27 5.18
C ASN A 119 14.87 24.82 5.65
N ILE A 120 15.59 24.41 6.70
CA ILE A 120 15.65 23.00 7.13
C ILE A 120 14.24 22.50 7.46
N GLU A 121 13.38 23.39 7.98
CA GLU A 121 11.98 23.11 8.26
C GLU A 121 11.17 22.77 7.01
N GLU A 122 11.36 23.54 5.93
CA GLU A 122 10.73 23.30 4.64
C GLU A 122 11.21 21.98 4.00
N LEU A 123 12.50 21.70 4.09
CA LEU A 123 13.06 20.44 3.59
C LEU A 123 12.50 19.23 4.37
N VAL A 124 12.38 19.34 5.70
CA VAL A 124 11.75 18.29 6.52
C VAL A 124 10.28 18.12 6.16
N ALA A 125 9.55 19.23 5.97
CA ALA A 125 8.15 19.19 5.54
C ALA A 125 7.99 18.51 4.18
N ASP A 126 8.83 18.83 3.20
CA ASP A 126 8.83 18.20 1.87
C ASP A 126 9.06 16.68 1.99
N HIS A 127 10.03 16.25 2.80
CA HIS A 127 10.29 14.82 3.03
C HIS A 127 9.10 14.09 3.69
N LEU A 128 8.44 14.71 4.66
CA LEU A 128 7.24 14.15 5.30
C LEU A 128 6.05 14.09 4.33
N ALA A 129 5.91 15.09 3.45
CA ALA A 129 4.92 15.11 2.39
C ALA A 129 5.14 13.96 1.40
N VAL A 130 6.38 13.70 0.99
CA VAL A 130 6.74 12.56 0.12
C VAL A 130 6.47 11.22 0.81
N GLN A 131 6.76 11.08 2.11
CA GLN A 131 6.41 9.87 2.86
C GLN A 131 4.89 9.65 2.91
N SER A 132 4.13 10.72 3.11
CA SER A 132 2.66 10.68 3.12
C SER A 132 2.09 10.34 1.75
N LEU A 133 2.71 10.83 0.68
CA LEU A 133 2.37 10.50 -0.71
C LEU A 133 2.57 9.02 -0.98
N VAL A 134 3.75 8.47 -0.68
CA VAL A 134 4.04 7.02 -0.81
C VAL A 134 2.98 6.21 -0.07
N ARG A 135 2.65 6.60 1.16
CA ARG A 135 1.63 5.92 1.97
C ARG A 135 0.23 6.01 1.34
N ALA A 136 -0.12 7.14 0.74
CA ALA A 136 -1.41 7.33 0.08
C ALA A 136 -1.58 6.33 -1.08
N TYR A 137 -0.57 6.19 -1.94
CA TYR A 137 -0.56 5.19 -3.02
C TYR A 137 -0.68 3.75 -2.49
N GLN A 138 0.06 3.40 -1.44
CA GLN A 138 -0.01 2.06 -0.84
C GLN A 138 -1.41 1.72 -0.30
N VAL A 139 -2.11 2.71 0.27
CA VAL A 139 -3.43 2.49 0.88
C VAL A 139 -4.56 2.59 -0.13
N ARG A 140 -4.52 3.55 -1.06
CA ARG A 140 -5.66 3.90 -1.92
C ARG A 140 -5.36 3.89 -3.41
N GLY A 141 -4.14 3.54 -3.83
CA GLY A 141 -3.77 3.53 -5.25
C GLY A 141 -4.65 2.61 -6.10
N HIS A 142 -5.21 1.56 -5.49
CA HIS A 142 -6.16 0.65 -6.15
C HIS A 142 -7.47 1.32 -6.57
N HIS A 143 -7.90 2.43 -5.93
CA HIS A 143 -9.09 3.18 -6.36
C HIS A 143 -8.93 3.84 -7.73
N ILE A 144 -7.69 4.20 -8.10
CA ILE A 144 -7.40 4.85 -9.38
C ILE A 144 -6.77 3.87 -10.40
N ALA A 145 -6.79 2.57 -10.10
CA ALA A 145 -6.30 1.54 -11.00
C ALA A 145 -7.27 1.32 -12.18
N LYS A 146 -6.71 1.05 -13.36
CA LYS A 146 -7.45 0.79 -14.61
C LYS A 146 -7.89 -0.67 -14.69
N LEU A 147 -8.94 -1.00 -13.93
CA LEU A 147 -9.43 -2.36 -13.76
C LEU A 147 -10.54 -2.74 -14.74
N ASP A 148 -11.35 -1.78 -15.19
CA ASP A 148 -12.48 -2.03 -16.07
C ASP A 148 -12.03 -2.08 -17.53
N PRO A 149 -12.07 -3.26 -18.20
CA PRO A 149 -11.69 -3.37 -19.61
C PRO A 149 -12.70 -2.72 -20.57
N LEU A 150 -13.91 -2.41 -20.11
CA LEU A 150 -14.96 -1.79 -20.92
C LEU A 150 -15.03 -0.27 -20.75
N GLU A 151 -14.35 0.27 -19.73
CA GLU A 151 -14.37 1.70 -19.39
C GLU A 151 -15.80 2.27 -19.19
N ILE A 152 -16.71 1.45 -18.65
CA ILE A 152 -18.11 1.82 -18.37
C ILE A 152 -18.40 2.03 -16.88
N SER A 153 -17.43 1.76 -16.01
CA SER A 153 -17.54 2.02 -14.58
C SER A 153 -17.88 3.49 -14.35
N CYS A 154 -19.08 3.74 -13.85
CA CYS A 154 -19.59 5.06 -13.47
C CYS A 154 -19.21 5.45 -12.04
N VAL A 155 -18.24 4.74 -11.44
CA VAL A 155 -17.71 5.09 -10.12
C VAL A 155 -16.69 6.20 -10.31
N ASP A 156 -17.16 7.44 -10.20
CA ASP A 156 -16.30 8.62 -10.14
C ASP A 156 -15.58 8.62 -8.78
N PHE A 157 -14.34 8.15 -8.77
CA PHE A 157 -13.44 8.30 -7.62
C PHE A 157 -12.85 9.71 -7.51
N ASP A 158 -13.20 10.61 -8.43
CA ASP A 158 -12.78 12.02 -8.42
C ASP A 158 -13.33 12.78 -7.21
N ASP A 159 -14.50 12.37 -6.69
CA ASP A 159 -15.08 12.91 -5.45
C ASP A 159 -14.52 12.24 -4.18
N ALA A 160 -13.83 11.11 -4.31
CA ALA A 160 -13.09 10.52 -3.21
C ALA A 160 -11.83 11.37 -2.97
N PRO A 161 -11.45 11.69 -1.72
CA PRO A 161 -10.23 12.44 -1.41
C PRO A 161 -9.00 11.55 -1.63
N CYS A 162 -8.80 11.05 -2.84
CA CYS A 162 -7.61 10.39 -3.31
C CYS A 162 -6.67 11.47 -3.85
N ALA A 163 -5.98 12.13 -2.93
CA ALA A 163 -4.86 13.04 -3.21
C ALA A 163 -3.66 12.25 -3.77
N ILE A 164 -3.84 11.66 -4.95
CA ILE A 164 -2.92 10.73 -5.59
C ILE A 164 -2.88 11.09 -7.08
N GLY A 165 -1.69 11.09 -7.69
CA GLY A 165 -1.47 11.45 -9.08
C GLY A 165 -0.78 12.80 -9.28
N PHE A 166 -0.13 12.97 -10.43
CA PHE A 166 0.53 14.23 -10.82
C PHE A 166 -0.39 15.47 -10.74
N GLN A 167 -1.70 15.27 -10.92
CA GLN A 167 -2.70 16.34 -10.96
C GLN A 167 -3.11 16.83 -9.54
N ASN A 168 -2.78 16.06 -8.50
CA ASN A 168 -3.16 16.32 -7.10
C ASN A 168 -1.95 16.58 -6.18
N ILE A 169 -0.76 16.81 -6.75
CA ILE A 169 0.50 17.07 -5.99
C ILE A 169 0.31 18.21 -4.98
N GLY A 170 -0.50 19.23 -5.33
CA GLY A 170 -0.81 20.39 -4.47
C GLY A 170 -1.45 20.04 -3.12
N PHE A 171 -2.15 18.91 -3.00
CA PHE A 171 -2.82 18.52 -1.75
C PHE A 171 -1.85 18.04 -0.66
N ASN A 172 -0.63 17.65 -1.04
CA ASN A 172 0.38 17.18 -0.11
C ASN A 172 1.36 18.29 0.31
N GLY A 173 1.11 19.55 -0.09
CA GLY A 173 2.06 20.65 0.10
C GLY A 173 3.28 20.56 -0.82
N LEU A 174 3.20 19.73 -1.86
CA LEU A 174 4.20 19.64 -2.93
C LEU A 174 3.69 20.45 -4.14
N ASP A 175 4.59 20.95 -4.97
CA ASP A 175 4.24 21.65 -6.20
C ASP A 175 5.07 21.15 -7.39
N GLU A 176 4.88 21.76 -8.55
CA GLU A 176 5.65 21.43 -9.75
C GLU A 176 7.14 21.74 -9.60
N SER A 177 7.51 22.73 -8.77
CA SER A 177 8.90 23.09 -8.50
C SER A 177 9.64 21.96 -7.75
N HIS A 178 8.90 21.11 -7.04
CA HIS A 178 9.45 19.99 -6.29
C HIS A 178 9.68 18.74 -7.13
N LEU A 179 9.17 18.66 -8.36
CA LEU A 179 9.21 17.45 -9.19
C LEU A 179 10.64 16.96 -9.47
N ASP A 180 11.57 17.89 -9.66
CA ASP A 180 12.96 17.58 -9.99
C ASP A 180 13.87 17.58 -8.74
N LYS A 181 13.32 17.88 -7.54
CA LYS A 181 14.03 17.72 -6.26
C LYS A 181 14.19 16.23 -5.94
N VAL A 182 15.36 15.86 -5.42
CA VAL A 182 15.71 14.48 -5.06
C VAL A 182 15.37 14.21 -3.60
N PHE A 183 14.59 13.16 -3.36
CA PHE A 183 14.14 12.74 -2.03
C PHE A 183 14.70 11.37 -1.67
N ARG A 184 15.16 11.25 -0.42
CA ARG A 184 15.52 9.97 0.19
C ARG A 184 14.24 9.14 0.41
N LEU A 185 14.27 7.90 -0.05
CA LEU A 185 13.13 7.01 0.07
C LEU A 185 12.95 6.50 1.50
N PRO A 186 11.71 6.41 2.00
CA PRO A 186 11.42 5.73 3.25
C PRO A 186 11.82 4.25 3.20
N LYS A 187 12.18 3.66 4.35
CA LYS A 187 12.43 2.20 4.45
C LYS A 187 11.18 1.34 4.24
N THR A 188 10.01 1.98 4.16
CA THR A 188 8.70 1.34 3.98
C THR A 188 8.31 1.20 2.51
N THR A 189 9.24 1.44 1.58
CA THR A 189 9.01 1.26 0.14
C THR A 189 10.21 0.62 -0.56
N TYR A 190 9.93 -0.11 -1.63
CA TYR A 190 10.89 -0.81 -2.50
C TYR A 190 10.91 -0.23 -3.92
N ILE A 191 10.21 0.90 -4.18
CA ILE A 191 10.20 1.57 -5.49
C ILE A 191 11.61 1.97 -5.95
N GLY A 192 12.54 2.18 -5.00
CA GLY A 192 13.93 2.49 -5.30
C GLY A 192 14.71 1.34 -5.96
N GLY A 193 14.29 0.09 -5.76
CA GLY A 193 15.13 -1.06 -6.07
C GLY A 193 16.46 -0.95 -5.32
N GLY A 194 17.55 -0.67 -6.05
CA GLY A 194 18.88 -0.42 -5.48
C GLY A 194 19.16 1.04 -5.11
N GLU A 195 18.30 1.99 -5.51
CA GLU A 195 18.50 3.42 -5.30
C GLU A 195 17.89 3.88 -3.96
N SER A 196 18.66 4.59 -3.13
CA SER A 196 18.16 5.10 -1.84
C SER A 196 17.46 6.46 -1.92
N ALA A 197 17.56 7.14 -3.07
CA ALA A 197 16.97 8.44 -3.30
C ALA A 197 16.57 8.59 -4.77
N LEU A 198 15.46 9.26 -5.04
CA LEU A 198 14.90 9.46 -6.39
C LEU A 198 14.32 10.88 -6.51
N PRO A 199 14.29 11.45 -7.72
CA PRO A 199 13.52 12.68 -7.96
C PRO A 199 12.02 12.41 -7.75
N LEU A 200 11.27 13.38 -7.24
CA LEU A 200 9.83 13.23 -6.95
C LEU A 200 9.04 12.75 -8.16
N ARG A 201 9.36 13.27 -9.35
CA ARG A 201 8.79 12.82 -10.63
C ARG A 201 8.91 11.30 -10.83
N GLU A 202 10.07 10.73 -10.51
CA GLU A 202 10.30 9.29 -10.63
C GLU A 202 9.61 8.50 -9.53
N ILE A 203 9.52 9.04 -8.31
CA ILE A 203 8.76 8.45 -7.20
C ILE A 203 7.29 8.27 -7.61
N ILE A 204 6.66 9.35 -8.08
CA ILE A 204 5.25 9.33 -8.54
C ILE A 204 5.07 8.32 -9.67
N ARG A 205 5.94 8.38 -10.69
CA ARG A 205 5.89 7.44 -11.82
C ARG A 205 5.98 5.98 -11.38
N ARG A 206 6.90 5.64 -10.46
CA ARG A 206 7.05 4.27 -9.96
C ARG A 206 5.86 3.82 -9.12
N LEU A 207 5.28 4.70 -8.30
CA LEU A 207 4.07 4.40 -7.54
C LEU A 207 2.85 4.20 -8.43
N GLU A 208 2.67 5.04 -9.46
CA GLU A 208 1.61 4.88 -10.46
C GLU A 208 1.76 3.59 -11.26
N MET A 209 3.00 3.19 -11.59
CA MET A 209 3.26 1.90 -12.23
C MET A 209 2.95 0.71 -11.32
N ALA A 210 3.18 0.83 -10.01
CA ALA A 210 2.99 -0.26 -9.06
C ALA A 210 1.52 -0.44 -8.64
N TYR A 211 0.78 0.67 -8.43
CA TYR A 211 -0.53 0.64 -7.78
C TYR A 211 -1.71 1.06 -8.65
N CYS A 212 -1.47 1.72 -9.79
CA CYS A 212 -2.52 2.43 -10.54
C CYS A 212 -2.65 1.97 -12.01
N GLN A 213 -1.95 0.91 -12.40
CA GLN A 213 -2.06 0.33 -13.75
C GLN A 213 -3.24 -0.64 -13.81
N HIS A 214 -3.07 -1.81 -14.43
CA HIS A 214 -4.10 -2.82 -14.62
C HIS A 214 -4.23 -3.81 -13.45
N ILE A 215 -3.64 -3.48 -12.30
CA ILE A 215 -3.71 -4.28 -11.06
C ILE A 215 -3.97 -3.33 -9.91
N GLY A 216 -5.05 -3.58 -9.16
CA GLY A 216 -5.37 -2.92 -7.91
C GLY A 216 -4.90 -3.78 -6.76
N VAL A 217 -3.98 -3.27 -5.94
CA VAL A 217 -3.40 -4.03 -4.82
C VAL A 217 -3.99 -3.55 -3.50
N GLU A 218 -4.82 -4.39 -2.89
CA GLU A 218 -5.40 -4.17 -1.56
C GLU A 218 -4.73 -5.10 -0.55
N PHE A 219 -3.94 -4.51 0.36
CA PHE A 219 -3.19 -5.31 1.34
C PHE A 219 -2.96 -4.60 2.68
N MET A 220 -3.23 -3.30 2.75
CA MET A 220 -2.94 -2.49 3.93
C MET A 220 -3.87 -2.76 5.13
N PHE A 221 -4.90 -3.59 4.94
CA PHE A 221 -5.76 -4.11 6.01
C PHE A 221 -5.12 -5.29 6.76
N ILE A 222 -4.03 -5.87 6.24
CA ILE A 222 -3.31 -6.98 6.88
C ILE A 222 -2.54 -6.44 8.09
N ASN A 223 -2.74 -7.07 9.26
CA ASN A 223 -2.08 -6.66 10.50
C ASN A 223 -0.60 -7.09 10.57
N ASP A 224 -0.22 -8.16 9.86
CA ASP A 224 1.15 -8.66 9.83
C ASP A 224 2.04 -7.78 8.94
N VAL A 225 2.96 -7.07 9.60
CA VAL A 225 3.92 -6.17 8.96
C VAL A 225 4.82 -6.91 7.97
N GLN A 226 5.23 -8.16 8.27
CA GLN A 226 6.10 -8.93 7.37
C GLN A 226 5.39 -9.28 6.07
N GLN A 227 4.09 -9.63 6.15
CA GLN A 227 3.27 -9.87 4.97
C GLN A 227 3.11 -8.60 4.12
N CYS A 228 2.84 -7.45 4.76
CA CYS A 228 2.79 -6.18 4.04
C CYS A 228 4.13 -5.85 3.37
N HIS A 229 5.27 -6.08 4.03
CA HIS A 229 6.59 -5.87 3.44
C HIS A 229 6.84 -6.79 2.24
N TRP A 230 6.48 -8.06 2.35
CA TRP A 230 6.59 -9.01 1.24
C TRP A 230 5.77 -8.58 0.02
N ILE A 231 4.52 -8.12 0.22
CA ILE A 231 3.68 -7.63 -0.88
C ILE A 231 4.29 -6.38 -1.51
N ARG A 232 4.75 -5.41 -0.70
CA ARG A 232 5.43 -4.21 -1.21
C ARG A 232 6.66 -4.57 -2.03
N GLU A 233 7.51 -5.46 -1.52
CA GLU A 233 8.70 -5.91 -2.25
C GLU A 233 8.31 -6.54 -3.60
N LYS A 234 7.25 -7.35 -3.66
CA LYS A 234 6.81 -7.96 -4.91
C LYS A 234 6.26 -6.95 -5.92
N PHE A 235 5.50 -5.94 -5.50
CA PHE A 235 4.83 -5.01 -6.43
C PHE A 235 5.63 -3.73 -6.72
N GLU A 236 6.35 -3.19 -5.75
CA GLU A 236 7.08 -1.94 -5.91
C GLU A 236 8.45 -2.13 -6.57
N THR A 237 9.03 -3.34 -6.51
CA THR A 237 10.35 -3.60 -7.10
C THR A 237 10.34 -3.34 -8.61
N PRO A 238 11.23 -2.46 -9.11
CA PRO A 238 11.26 -2.12 -10.53
C PRO A 238 11.45 -3.34 -11.44
N GLY A 239 10.60 -3.46 -12.45
CA GLY A 239 10.73 -4.49 -13.48
C GLY A 239 10.00 -5.81 -13.20
N ILE A 240 9.21 -5.91 -12.12
CA ILE A 240 8.45 -7.14 -11.83
C ILE A 240 7.46 -7.52 -12.94
N MET A 241 6.91 -6.55 -13.65
CA MET A 241 5.95 -6.76 -14.76
C MET A 241 6.63 -6.95 -16.13
N LYS A 242 7.95 -7.17 -16.18
CA LYS A 242 8.67 -7.39 -17.44
C LYS A 242 8.62 -8.87 -17.81
N PHE A 243 7.96 -9.16 -18.92
CA PHE A 243 7.91 -10.50 -19.52
C PHE A 243 8.87 -10.62 -20.70
N SER A 244 9.52 -11.77 -20.80
CA SER A 244 10.27 -12.20 -21.97
C SER A 244 9.35 -12.41 -23.18
N LEU A 245 9.93 -12.44 -24.38
CA LEU A 245 9.18 -12.69 -25.61
C LEU A 245 8.52 -14.08 -25.61
N GLU A 246 9.20 -15.08 -25.04
CA GLU A 246 8.71 -16.46 -24.97
C GLU A 246 7.51 -16.60 -24.02
N GLU A 247 7.56 -15.94 -22.86
CA GLU A 247 6.43 -15.90 -21.92
C GLU A 247 5.21 -15.24 -22.57
N LYS A 248 5.41 -14.10 -23.26
CA LYS A 248 4.32 -13.43 -24.00
C LYS A 248 3.71 -14.34 -25.06
N ARG A 249 4.53 -15.07 -25.83
CA ARG A 249 4.04 -16.04 -26.83
C ARG A 249 3.27 -17.19 -26.18
N THR A 250 3.73 -17.68 -25.03
CA THR A 250 3.06 -18.74 -24.28
C THR A 250 1.70 -18.27 -23.76
N LEU A 251 1.61 -17.08 -23.17
CA LEU A 251 0.37 -16.48 -22.70
C LEU A 251 -0.62 -16.29 -23.86
N LEU A 252 -0.16 -15.73 -24.98
CA LEU A 252 -0.97 -15.57 -26.19
C LEU A 252 -1.48 -16.91 -26.73
N GLY A 253 -0.62 -17.93 -26.80
CA GLY A 253 -1.02 -19.27 -27.25
C GLY A 253 -2.08 -19.92 -26.36
N ARG A 254 -2.02 -19.69 -25.04
CA ARG A 254 -3.05 -20.15 -24.08
C ARG A 254 -4.37 -19.42 -24.29
N MET A 255 -4.32 -18.11 -24.50
CA MET A 255 -5.49 -17.28 -24.77
C MET A 255 -6.16 -17.69 -26.10
N ILE A 256 -5.39 -17.87 -27.17
CA ILE A 256 -5.92 -18.33 -28.48
C ILE A 256 -6.65 -19.67 -28.34
N ARG A 257 -6.09 -20.63 -27.61
CA ARG A 257 -6.76 -21.93 -27.38
C ARG A 257 -8.09 -21.77 -26.65
N SER A 258 -8.13 -20.91 -25.62
CA SER A 258 -9.36 -20.58 -24.90
C SER A 258 -10.42 -20.01 -25.84
N THR A 259 -10.07 -18.97 -26.61
CA THR A 259 -11.01 -18.30 -27.53
C THR A 259 -11.50 -19.23 -28.63
N ARG A 260 -10.60 -19.98 -29.28
CA ARG A 260 -10.96 -20.90 -30.37
C ARG A 260 -11.81 -22.06 -29.92
N PHE A 261 -11.62 -22.53 -28.68
CA PHE A 261 -12.48 -23.56 -28.10
C PHE A 261 -13.93 -23.06 -27.96
N GLU A 262 -14.13 -21.85 -27.45
CA GLU A 262 -15.48 -21.28 -27.32
C GLU A 262 -16.14 -21.00 -28.68
N GLU A 263 -15.39 -20.42 -29.62
CA GLU A 263 -15.88 -20.20 -30.99
C GLU A 263 -16.30 -21.50 -31.67
N PHE A 264 -15.53 -22.58 -31.47
CA PHE A 264 -15.86 -23.89 -32.00
C PHE A 264 -17.16 -24.44 -31.40
N LEU A 265 -17.30 -24.40 -30.07
CA LEU A 265 -18.53 -24.84 -29.40
C LEU A 265 -19.74 -24.03 -29.87
N GLN A 266 -19.60 -22.71 -29.97
CA GLN A 266 -20.66 -21.82 -30.44
C GLN A 266 -21.09 -22.14 -31.87
N LYS A 267 -20.16 -22.47 -32.76
CA LYS A 267 -20.45 -22.81 -34.16
C LYS A 267 -21.08 -24.19 -34.31
N LYS A 268 -20.62 -25.18 -33.54
CA LYS A 268 -21.05 -26.58 -33.68
C LYS A 268 -22.38 -26.84 -32.96
N TRP A 269 -22.60 -26.22 -31.79
CA TRP A 269 -23.79 -26.41 -30.96
C TRP A 269 -24.37 -25.05 -30.55
N SER A 270 -24.87 -24.29 -31.53
CA SER A 270 -25.36 -22.92 -31.34
C SER A 270 -26.55 -22.78 -30.37
N SER A 271 -27.34 -23.84 -30.22
CA SER A 271 -28.55 -23.86 -29.39
C SER A 271 -28.32 -24.48 -28.00
N GLU A 272 -27.15 -25.06 -27.74
CA GLU A 272 -26.85 -25.72 -26.49
C GLU A 272 -26.32 -24.75 -25.43
N LYS A 273 -26.80 -24.93 -24.20
CA LYS A 273 -26.29 -24.16 -23.06
C LYS A 273 -24.90 -24.67 -22.67
N ARG A 274 -23.89 -23.79 -22.77
CA ARG A 274 -22.48 -24.13 -22.50
C ARG A 274 -21.80 -23.30 -21.41
N PHE A 275 -22.38 -22.17 -21.01
CA PHE A 275 -21.77 -21.22 -20.06
C PHE A 275 -20.34 -20.83 -20.45
N GLY A 276 -20.18 -20.32 -21.67
CA GLY A 276 -18.88 -19.97 -22.24
C GLY A 276 -18.11 -18.91 -21.45
N LEU A 277 -16.80 -18.89 -21.67
CA LEU A 277 -15.84 -17.99 -21.03
C LEU A 277 -15.60 -16.70 -21.83
N GLU A 278 -16.49 -16.30 -22.74
CA GLU A 278 -16.31 -15.09 -23.54
C GLU A 278 -16.15 -13.86 -22.66
N GLY A 279 -15.15 -13.05 -23.01
CA GLY A 279 -14.75 -11.84 -22.27
C GLY A 279 -13.93 -12.11 -21.01
N CYS A 280 -13.73 -13.38 -20.63
CA CYS A 280 -12.98 -13.80 -19.45
C CYS A 280 -11.89 -14.84 -19.79
N GLU A 281 -11.43 -14.88 -21.05
CA GLU A 281 -10.48 -15.88 -21.54
C GLU A 281 -9.11 -15.80 -20.86
N SER A 282 -8.80 -14.66 -20.23
CA SER A 282 -7.61 -14.44 -19.39
C SER A 282 -7.54 -15.40 -18.19
N LEU A 283 -8.66 -16.02 -17.79
CA LEU A 283 -8.70 -17.06 -16.77
C LEU A 283 -7.81 -18.26 -17.12
N ILE A 284 -7.78 -18.69 -18.39
CA ILE A 284 -7.01 -19.86 -18.83
C ILE A 284 -5.49 -19.64 -18.69
N PRO A 285 -4.88 -18.57 -19.25
CA PRO A 285 -3.47 -18.31 -19.01
C PRO A 285 -3.17 -18.06 -17.52
N ALA A 286 -4.06 -17.42 -16.76
CA ALA A 286 -3.86 -17.22 -15.32
C ALA A 286 -3.78 -18.55 -14.55
N LEU A 287 -4.78 -19.43 -14.69
CA LEU A 287 -4.80 -20.74 -14.03
C LEU A 287 -3.59 -21.59 -14.41
N LYS A 288 -3.21 -21.61 -15.69
CA LYS A 288 -2.03 -22.38 -16.10
C LYS A 288 -0.74 -21.81 -15.54
N THR A 289 -0.63 -20.49 -15.39
CA THR A 289 0.55 -19.85 -14.78
C THR A 289 0.64 -20.20 -13.30
N ILE A 290 -0.49 -20.18 -12.57
CA ILE A 290 -0.56 -20.66 -11.18
C ILE A 290 -0.08 -22.12 -11.09
N ILE A 291 -0.58 -23.00 -11.96
CA ILE A 291 -0.19 -24.41 -11.99
C ILE A 291 1.32 -24.60 -12.25
N ASP A 292 1.88 -23.85 -13.20
CA ASP A 292 3.29 -23.94 -13.55
C ASP A 292 4.19 -23.50 -12.37
N ILE A 293 3.88 -22.36 -11.75
CA ILE A 293 4.61 -21.83 -10.59
C ILE A 293 4.48 -22.77 -9.39
N SER A 294 3.27 -23.27 -9.11
CA SER A 294 3.02 -24.24 -8.04
C SER A 294 3.83 -25.52 -8.24
N SER A 295 3.86 -26.04 -9.47
CA SER A 295 4.62 -27.26 -9.79
C SER A 295 6.14 -27.05 -9.66
N GLN A 296 6.66 -25.90 -10.09
CA GLN A 296 8.07 -25.52 -9.87
C GLN A 296 8.40 -25.47 -8.37
N SER A 297 7.47 -24.94 -7.57
CA SER A 297 7.56 -24.86 -6.11
C SER A 297 7.40 -26.20 -5.39
N GLY A 298 7.14 -27.30 -6.11
CA GLY A 298 7.07 -28.66 -5.56
C GLY A 298 5.67 -29.17 -5.24
N VAL A 299 4.61 -28.45 -5.65
CA VAL A 299 3.23 -28.92 -5.51
C VAL A 299 2.97 -30.10 -6.47
N GLU A 300 2.52 -31.22 -5.92
CA GLU A 300 2.24 -32.46 -6.65
C GLU A 300 0.75 -32.63 -7.04
N SER A 301 -0.15 -31.98 -6.30
CA SER A 301 -1.60 -32.10 -6.45
C SER A 301 -2.28 -30.75 -6.30
N ILE A 302 -3.25 -30.46 -7.15
CA ILE A 302 -4.10 -29.26 -7.07
C ILE A 302 -5.56 -29.71 -7.18
N ILE A 303 -6.35 -29.33 -6.17
CA ILE A 303 -7.80 -29.55 -6.13
C ILE A 303 -8.46 -28.20 -6.39
N MET A 304 -9.47 -28.17 -7.27
CA MET A 304 -10.15 -26.97 -7.70
C MET A 304 -11.66 -27.13 -7.59
N GLY A 305 -12.32 -26.15 -6.97
CA GLY A 305 -13.75 -25.88 -7.13
C GLY A 305 -13.93 -24.71 -8.09
N MET A 306 -14.95 -24.78 -8.95
CA MET A 306 -15.32 -23.65 -9.81
C MET A 306 -16.81 -23.70 -10.16
N PRO A 307 -17.45 -22.55 -10.42
CA PRO A 307 -18.81 -22.51 -10.93
C PRO A 307 -18.88 -22.97 -12.39
N HIS A 308 -20.09 -22.99 -12.94
CA HIS A 308 -20.38 -23.35 -14.33
C HIS A 308 -19.68 -22.49 -15.41
N ARG A 309 -19.37 -21.22 -15.15
CA ARG A 309 -18.82 -20.31 -16.17
C ARG A 309 -17.41 -20.73 -16.60
N GLY A 310 -17.25 -21.02 -17.89
CA GLY A 310 -15.99 -21.46 -18.50
C GLY A 310 -15.53 -22.85 -18.09
N ARG A 311 -16.37 -23.66 -17.42
CA ARG A 311 -15.94 -24.96 -16.89
C ARG A 311 -15.47 -25.93 -17.96
N LEU A 312 -16.16 -25.99 -19.11
CA LEU A 312 -15.74 -26.83 -20.24
C LEU A 312 -14.39 -26.38 -20.81
N ASN A 313 -14.14 -25.08 -20.81
CA ASN A 313 -12.87 -24.49 -21.24
C ASN A 313 -11.73 -24.88 -20.29
N VAL A 314 -11.96 -24.82 -18.98
CA VAL A 314 -11.00 -25.27 -17.97
C VAL A 314 -10.73 -26.78 -18.08
N LEU A 315 -11.78 -27.59 -18.25
CA LEU A 315 -11.63 -29.04 -18.47
C LEU A 315 -10.74 -29.33 -19.68
N ALA A 316 -10.99 -28.69 -20.83
CA ALA A 316 -10.23 -28.90 -22.06
C ALA A 316 -8.79 -28.35 -21.97
N ASN A 317 -8.63 -27.08 -21.59
CA ASN A 317 -7.38 -26.33 -21.79
C ASN A 317 -6.45 -26.33 -20.57
N VAL A 318 -6.99 -26.56 -19.36
CA VAL A 318 -6.24 -26.57 -18.09
C VAL A 318 -6.03 -28.00 -17.61
N ILE A 319 -7.13 -28.72 -17.37
CA ILE A 319 -7.09 -30.08 -16.80
C ILE A 319 -6.73 -31.12 -17.86
N ARG A 320 -6.97 -30.81 -19.14
CA ARG A 320 -6.70 -31.68 -20.31
C ARG A 320 -7.60 -32.91 -20.39
N LYS A 321 -8.89 -32.74 -20.09
CA LYS A 321 -9.89 -33.72 -20.50
C LYS A 321 -9.85 -33.87 -22.01
N GLU A 322 -9.91 -35.10 -22.49
CA GLU A 322 -9.91 -35.39 -23.92
C GLU A 322 -11.15 -34.76 -24.57
N LEU A 323 -10.97 -34.20 -25.77
CA LEU A 323 -12.00 -33.40 -26.43
C LEU A 323 -13.19 -34.24 -26.88
N ASP A 324 -12.95 -35.47 -27.31
CA ASP A 324 -13.96 -36.48 -27.60
C ASP A 324 -14.88 -36.72 -26.40
N GLN A 325 -14.32 -36.92 -25.20
CA GLN A 325 -15.09 -37.09 -23.97
C GLN A 325 -15.92 -35.85 -23.61
N ILE A 326 -15.48 -34.65 -23.99
CA ILE A 326 -16.29 -33.43 -23.83
C ILE A 326 -17.39 -33.38 -24.90
N PHE A 327 -17.06 -33.63 -26.16
CA PHE A 327 -17.99 -33.50 -27.28
C PHE A 327 -19.09 -34.56 -27.26
N CYS A 328 -18.80 -35.77 -26.77
CA CYS A 328 -19.83 -36.79 -26.58
C CYS A 328 -20.95 -36.33 -25.63
N GLN A 329 -20.67 -35.45 -24.67
CA GLN A 329 -21.67 -34.90 -23.75
C GLN A 329 -22.62 -33.87 -24.39
N PHE A 330 -22.37 -33.50 -25.64
CA PHE A 330 -23.27 -32.66 -26.44
C PHE A 330 -24.13 -33.50 -27.39
N ASP A 331 -23.82 -34.77 -27.60
CA ASP A 331 -24.64 -35.66 -28.41
C ASP A 331 -25.62 -36.43 -27.52
N SER A 332 -26.90 -36.10 -27.65
CA SER A 332 -27.97 -36.76 -26.89
C SER A 332 -28.16 -38.24 -27.25
N LYS A 333 -27.52 -38.72 -28.32
CA LYS A 333 -27.60 -40.11 -28.78
C LYS A 333 -26.55 -41.03 -28.18
N LEU A 334 -25.53 -40.47 -27.53
CA LEU A 334 -24.45 -41.25 -26.92
C LEU A 334 -24.83 -41.52 -25.46
N GLU A 335 -25.07 -42.78 -25.14
CA GLU A 335 -25.35 -43.19 -23.76
C GLU A 335 -24.13 -42.92 -22.88
N ALA A 336 -24.38 -42.38 -21.69
CA ALA A 336 -23.34 -42.26 -20.68
C ALA A 336 -22.88 -43.67 -20.29
N ALA A 337 -21.58 -43.92 -20.29
CA ALA A 337 -21.02 -45.20 -19.83
C ALA A 337 -21.21 -45.44 -18.32
N ASP A 338 -21.74 -44.46 -17.59
CA ASP A 338 -21.84 -44.45 -16.12
C ASP A 338 -23.26 -44.82 -15.67
N GLU A 339 -23.38 -45.80 -14.77
CA GLU A 339 -24.64 -46.24 -14.19
C GLU A 339 -25.15 -45.21 -13.16
N GLY A 340 -26.03 -44.29 -13.57
CA GLY A 340 -26.66 -43.33 -12.66
C GLY A 340 -27.63 -42.37 -13.35
N SER A 341 -28.32 -41.53 -12.59
CA SER A 341 -29.23 -40.51 -13.15
C SER A 341 -28.52 -39.44 -13.99
N GLY A 342 -27.18 -39.41 -13.95
CA GLY A 342 -26.33 -38.39 -14.56
C GLY A 342 -26.52 -37.03 -13.92
N ASP A 343 -25.56 -36.13 -14.16
CA ASP A 343 -25.71 -34.70 -13.95
C ASP A 343 -25.27 -34.00 -15.24
N VAL A 344 -25.62 -32.73 -15.40
CA VAL A 344 -25.27 -31.96 -16.60
C VAL A 344 -23.75 -31.82 -16.74
N LYS A 345 -23.28 -31.75 -17.99
CA LYS A 345 -21.86 -31.72 -18.41
C LYS A 345 -20.94 -30.76 -17.65
N TYR A 346 -21.51 -29.70 -17.06
CA TYR A 346 -20.80 -28.67 -16.29
C TYR A 346 -20.95 -28.80 -14.76
N HIS A 347 -21.38 -29.95 -14.23
CA HIS A 347 -21.34 -30.28 -12.80
C HIS A 347 -20.41 -31.46 -12.47
N LEU A 348 -20.05 -32.26 -13.49
CA LEU A 348 -19.26 -33.48 -13.28
C LEU A 348 -17.82 -33.16 -12.85
N GLY A 349 -17.36 -33.86 -11.82
CA GLY A 349 -15.97 -33.82 -11.38
C GLY A 349 -15.04 -34.52 -12.36
N MET A 350 -13.74 -34.26 -12.24
CA MET A 350 -12.73 -34.87 -13.09
C MET A 350 -11.41 -35.01 -12.34
N TYR A 351 -10.69 -36.09 -12.62
CA TYR A 351 -9.36 -36.35 -12.09
C TYR A 351 -8.41 -36.67 -13.26
N HIS A 352 -7.27 -35.99 -13.31
CA HIS A 352 -6.27 -36.26 -14.34
C HIS A 352 -4.85 -35.97 -13.86
N ARG A 353 -3.93 -36.89 -14.18
CA ARG A 353 -2.50 -36.76 -13.88
C ARG A 353 -1.73 -36.66 -15.18
N TRP A 354 -0.90 -35.64 -15.31
CA TRP A 354 -0.11 -35.40 -16.52
C TRP A 354 1.25 -34.79 -16.19
N LEU A 355 2.18 -34.87 -17.15
CA LEU A 355 3.53 -34.31 -17.00
C LEU A 355 3.51 -32.82 -17.32
N ASN A 356 3.79 -31.98 -16.32
CA ASN A 356 4.02 -30.56 -16.57
C ASN A 356 5.38 -30.36 -17.25
N ARG A 357 5.35 -29.86 -18.49
CA ARG A 357 6.54 -29.65 -19.31
C ARG A 357 7.44 -28.52 -18.80
N VAL A 358 6.89 -27.58 -18.04
CA VAL A 358 7.62 -26.43 -17.49
C VAL A 358 8.50 -26.86 -16.31
N SER A 359 7.96 -27.70 -15.42
CA SER A 359 8.68 -28.19 -14.23
C SER A 359 9.32 -29.57 -14.43
N ASN A 360 8.95 -30.27 -15.51
CA ASN A 360 9.24 -31.68 -15.76
C ASN A 360 8.80 -32.62 -14.60
N LYS A 361 7.72 -32.25 -13.90
CA LYS A 361 7.13 -33.04 -12.81
C LYS A 361 5.71 -33.46 -13.15
N TYR A 362 5.30 -34.63 -12.66
CA TYR A 362 3.90 -35.03 -12.74
C TYR A 362 3.08 -34.19 -11.77
N ILE A 363 1.97 -33.64 -12.27
CA ILE A 363 0.99 -32.95 -11.45
C ILE A 363 -0.36 -33.66 -11.57
N THR A 364 -1.03 -33.77 -10.43
CA THR A 364 -2.35 -34.34 -10.31
C THR A 364 -3.36 -33.21 -10.18
N MET A 365 -4.34 -33.16 -11.06
CA MET A 365 -5.41 -32.18 -11.05
C MET A 365 -6.72 -32.86 -10.69
N SER A 366 -7.48 -32.27 -9.77
CA SER A 366 -8.84 -32.70 -9.46
C SER A 366 -9.78 -31.50 -9.53
N LEU A 367 -10.82 -31.62 -10.34
CA LEU A 367 -11.94 -30.68 -10.38
C LEU A 367 -13.10 -31.32 -9.65
N MET A 368 -13.59 -30.64 -8.61
CA MET A 368 -14.70 -31.16 -7.82
C MET A 368 -16.01 -31.12 -8.60
N ALA A 369 -16.85 -32.12 -8.35
CA ALA A 369 -18.25 -32.03 -8.76
C ALA A 369 -18.95 -30.94 -7.94
N ASN A 370 -19.88 -30.21 -8.56
CA ASN A 370 -20.56 -29.10 -7.92
C ASN A 370 -22.04 -29.06 -8.33
N PRO A 371 -22.98 -28.85 -7.38
CA PRO A 371 -24.37 -28.58 -7.73
C PRO A 371 -24.50 -27.18 -8.38
N SER A 372 -25.70 -26.85 -8.85
CA SER A 372 -26.01 -25.50 -9.35
C SER A 372 -26.01 -24.40 -8.27
N HIS A 373 -26.02 -24.77 -6.98
CA HIS A 373 -25.91 -23.80 -5.88
C HIS A 373 -24.49 -23.23 -5.86
N LEU A 374 -24.34 -21.96 -6.24
CA LEU A 374 -23.05 -21.27 -6.30
C LEU A 374 -22.40 -21.22 -4.91
N GLU A 375 -21.07 -21.25 -4.89
CA GLU A 375 -20.21 -21.28 -3.68
C GLU A 375 -20.39 -22.48 -2.73
N ALA A 376 -21.37 -23.37 -2.96
CA ALA A 376 -21.58 -24.56 -2.13
C ALA A 376 -20.41 -25.57 -2.21
N VAL A 377 -19.57 -25.45 -3.24
CA VAL A 377 -18.37 -26.30 -3.43
C VAL A 377 -17.21 -25.89 -2.54
N ASP A 378 -17.18 -24.65 -2.04
CA ASP A 378 -16.06 -24.08 -1.29
C ASP A 378 -15.69 -24.89 -0.03
N PRO A 379 -16.65 -25.21 0.88
CA PRO A 379 -16.34 -26.07 2.03
C PRO A 379 -15.95 -27.49 1.62
N GLY A 380 -16.50 -28.00 0.51
CA GLY A 380 -16.12 -29.31 -0.05
C GLY A 380 -14.68 -29.34 -0.53
N GLY A 381 -14.22 -28.26 -1.17
CA GLY A 381 -12.83 -28.06 -1.62
C GLY A 381 -11.84 -28.11 -0.46
N ALA A 382 -12.11 -27.32 0.58
CA ALA A 382 -11.27 -27.29 1.77
C ALA A 382 -11.20 -28.66 2.46
N GLY A 383 -12.34 -29.33 2.65
CA GLY A 383 -12.39 -30.64 3.31
C GLY A 383 -11.70 -31.76 2.51
N GLN A 384 -11.76 -31.72 1.18
CA GLN A 384 -11.10 -32.69 0.33
C GLN A 384 -9.58 -32.48 0.29
N ASP A 385 -9.11 -31.24 0.31
CA ASP A 385 -7.68 -30.93 0.41
C ASP A 385 -7.10 -31.38 1.76
N GLU A 386 -7.80 -31.10 2.86
CA GLU A 386 -7.42 -31.60 4.19
C GLU A 386 -7.36 -33.13 4.24
N SER A 387 -8.38 -33.80 3.71
CA SER A 387 -8.43 -35.26 3.63
C SER A 387 -7.29 -35.83 2.76
N GLY A 388 -7.03 -35.19 1.62
CA GLY A 388 -5.93 -35.54 0.72
C GLY A 388 -4.56 -35.38 1.37
N ALA A 389 -4.33 -34.28 2.08
CA ALA A 389 -3.11 -34.02 2.84
C ALA A 389 -2.91 -35.04 3.97
N VAL A 390 -3.98 -35.42 4.68
CA VAL A 390 -3.94 -36.47 5.71
C VAL A 390 -3.59 -37.84 5.09
N LEU A 391 -4.20 -38.20 3.96
CA LEU A 391 -3.89 -39.44 3.24
C LEU A 391 -2.44 -39.47 2.73
N GLN A 392 -1.93 -38.37 2.18
CA GLN A 392 -0.54 -38.27 1.76
C GLN A 392 0.44 -38.36 2.93
N ARG A 393 0.15 -37.71 4.07
CA ARG A 393 0.96 -37.84 5.29
C ARG A 393 0.96 -39.28 5.82
N ARG A 394 -0.18 -39.97 5.79
CA ARG A 394 -0.26 -41.39 6.18
C ARG A 394 0.55 -42.29 5.24
N ARG A 395 0.52 -42.06 3.92
CA ARG A 395 1.34 -42.81 2.95
C ARG A 395 2.85 -42.58 3.16
N ARG A 396 3.29 -41.33 3.32
CA ARG A 396 4.70 -41.01 3.65
C ARG A 396 5.13 -41.61 4.99
N GLY A 397 4.23 -41.64 5.98
CA GLY A 397 4.48 -42.29 7.28
C GLY A 397 4.56 -43.82 7.22
N GLN A 398 3.87 -44.47 6.26
CA GLN A 398 4.00 -45.91 6.02
C GLN A 398 5.28 -46.26 5.25
N GLU A 399 5.66 -45.46 4.25
CA GLU A 399 6.94 -45.62 3.51
C GLU A 399 8.15 -45.43 4.44
N GLY A 400 8.10 -44.46 5.36
CA GLY A 400 9.15 -44.26 6.38
C GLY A 400 9.25 -45.38 7.43
N LYS A 401 8.15 -46.10 7.71
CA LYS A 401 8.18 -47.29 8.58
C LYS A 401 8.69 -48.53 7.85
N LEU A 402 8.44 -48.65 6.55
CA LEU A 402 8.97 -49.71 5.70
C LEU A 402 10.49 -49.59 5.50
N SER A 403 11.06 -48.37 5.46
CA SER A 403 12.51 -48.19 5.37
C SER A 403 13.26 -48.44 6.70
N GLN A 404 12.60 -48.28 7.85
CA GLN A 404 13.18 -48.65 9.16
C GLN A 404 13.07 -50.14 9.48
N ALA A 405 12.22 -50.89 8.77
CA ALA A 405 12.07 -52.33 8.93
C ALA A 405 13.02 -53.17 8.04
N GLN A 406 13.90 -52.53 7.26
CA GLN A 406 14.88 -53.17 6.37
C GLN A 406 16.35 -52.89 6.76
N VAL A 407 16.64 -52.59 8.03
CA VAL A 407 18.02 -52.50 8.54
C VAL A 407 18.33 -53.69 9.44
#